data_AF-A0A5S4YKK3-F1
#
_entry.id   AF-A0A5S4YKK3-F1
#
_cell.length_a   1.000
_cell.length_b   1.000
_cell.length_c   1.000
_cell.angle_alpha   90.00
_cell.angle_beta   90.00
_cell.angle_gamma   90.00
#
_symmetry.space_group_name_H-M   'P 1'
#
loop_
_entity.id
_entity.type
_entity.pdbx_description
1 polymer ?
#
loop_
_entity_poly.entity_id
_entity_poly.type
_entity_poly.pdbx_seq_one_letter_code
_entity_poly.pdbx_strand_id
1 'polypeptide(L)'
;MPRYKWLLEDQRSRRRTVADVIDVLHSQGVFDGARTAEIRVGALQVRSEEIVGLVAVFAESTTAETIFVVKLPSSKQFRAKRQGSQDAETFDIFRFHEAIIDGSGAVELADGTRLRAVELAPALPWSASMHRNRMSLEELAVDLLFETLGEHRYNRSPEEYERLASLIPHLKEAHYRVNERLEQLQKKGQQPYSEICYFKAGDVVPRYVPFPTKISAETLRKGLIALGFRAPKWQKHHLTI
;
A
#
# COMPACT_ATOMS: atom_id res chain seq x y z
N MET A 1 13.66 -3.39 -18.33
CA MET A 1 13.45 -3.16 -16.89
C MET A 1 12.69 -4.36 -16.33
N PRO A 2 13.11 -4.93 -15.20
CA PRO A 2 12.44 -6.08 -14.59
C PRO A 2 11.02 -5.69 -14.11
N ARG A 3 10.08 -6.63 -14.20
CA ARG A 3 8.70 -6.46 -13.72
C ARG A 3 8.63 -6.79 -12.23
N TYR A 4 7.96 -5.95 -11.45
CA TYR A 4 7.73 -6.23 -10.02
C TYR A 4 6.45 -7.04 -9.84
N LYS A 5 6.54 -8.14 -9.08
CA LYS A 5 5.40 -8.98 -8.69
C LYS A 5 5.29 -9.05 -7.17
N TRP A 6 4.26 -8.43 -6.63
CA TRP A 6 3.96 -8.44 -5.19
C TRP A 6 3.26 -9.76 -4.81
N LEU A 7 3.74 -10.44 -3.76
CA LEU A 7 3.24 -11.76 -3.36
C LEU A 7 2.45 -11.72 -2.04
N LEU A 8 1.20 -12.24 -2.09
CA LEU A 8 0.33 -12.53 -0.94
C LEU A 8 0.23 -11.38 0.06
N GLU A 9 -0.12 -10.17 -0.41
CA GLU A 9 -0.15 -8.95 0.41
C GLU A 9 -1.18 -9.04 1.56
N ASP A 10 -2.27 -9.77 1.34
CA ASP A 10 -3.32 -10.08 2.31
C ASP A 10 -2.83 -10.89 3.51
N GLN A 11 -1.78 -11.70 3.34
CA GLN A 11 -1.21 -12.54 4.42
C GLN A 11 -0.06 -11.88 5.19
N ARG A 12 0.28 -10.62 4.89
CA ARG A 12 1.41 -9.91 5.51
C ARG A 12 1.42 -9.94 7.05
N SER A 13 0.26 -9.89 7.71
CA SER A 13 0.17 -9.92 9.19
C SER A 13 0.58 -11.25 9.81
N ARG A 14 0.47 -12.33 9.04
CA ARG A 14 0.78 -13.68 9.49
C ARG A 14 2.25 -14.04 9.28
N ARG A 15 2.93 -13.34 8.37
CA ARG A 15 4.36 -13.54 8.06
C ARG A 15 5.21 -12.72 9.01
N ARG A 16 5.59 -13.27 10.15
CA ARG A 16 6.44 -12.57 11.15
C ARG A 16 7.89 -13.00 11.07
N THR A 17 8.18 -14.09 10.37
CA THR A 17 9.51 -14.69 10.32
C THR A 17 10.08 -14.67 8.91
N VAL A 18 11.41 -14.79 8.81
CA VAL A 18 12.07 -15.01 7.50
C VAL A 18 11.68 -16.38 6.92
N ALA A 19 11.39 -17.37 7.75
CA ALA A 19 10.89 -18.68 7.29
C ALA A 19 9.56 -18.53 6.52
N ASP A 20 8.64 -17.71 7.02
CA ASP A 20 7.37 -17.44 6.33
C ASP A 20 7.59 -16.81 4.94
N VAL A 21 8.64 -15.99 4.78
CA VAL A 21 8.99 -15.40 3.47
C VAL A 21 9.56 -16.46 2.55
N ILE A 22 10.41 -17.34 3.08
CA ILE A 22 11.03 -18.43 2.32
C ILE A 22 9.99 -19.40 1.79
N ASP A 23 9.00 -19.76 2.60
CA ASP A 23 7.88 -20.61 2.15
C ASP A 23 7.14 -19.98 0.95
N VAL A 24 6.89 -18.67 1.00
CA VAL A 24 6.26 -17.93 -0.10
C VAL A 24 7.13 -17.90 -1.36
N LEU A 25 8.44 -17.70 -1.21
CA LEU A 25 9.38 -17.66 -2.34
C LEU A 25 9.63 -19.05 -2.94
N HIS A 26 9.69 -20.11 -2.12
CA HIS A 26 9.76 -21.50 -2.60
C HIS A 26 8.51 -21.87 -3.40
N SER A 27 7.34 -21.40 -2.99
CA SER A 27 6.09 -21.58 -3.75
C SER A 27 6.14 -20.97 -5.16
N GLN A 28 7.11 -20.08 -5.44
CA GLN A 28 7.33 -19.47 -6.75
C GLN A 28 8.56 -20.02 -7.48
N GLY A 29 9.28 -21.02 -6.94
CA GLY A 29 10.51 -21.56 -7.52
C GLY A 29 11.70 -20.60 -7.49
N VAL A 30 11.69 -19.61 -6.58
CA VAL A 30 12.72 -18.56 -6.51
C VAL A 30 14.07 -19.12 -6.06
N PHE A 31 14.06 -20.03 -5.10
CA PHE A 31 15.26 -20.64 -4.50
C PHE A 31 15.70 -21.93 -5.21
N ASP A 32 15.26 -22.15 -6.45
CA ASP A 32 15.79 -23.25 -7.26
C ASP A 32 17.26 -22.92 -7.62
N GLY A 33 18.20 -23.51 -6.88
CA GLY A 33 19.65 -23.28 -6.99
C GLY A 33 20.25 -22.48 -5.82
N ALA A 34 21.47 -21.98 -5.98
CA ALA A 34 22.22 -21.23 -4.95
C ALA A 34 21.83 -19.74 -4.88
N ARG A 35 20.52 -19.44 -4.98
CA ARG A 35 20.05 -18.05 -5.04
C ARG A 35 19.81 -17.45 -3.67
N THR A 36 19.90 -16.13 -3.65
CA THR A 36 19.65 -15.33 -2.48
C THR A 36 18.56 -14.29 -2.75
N ALA A 37 17.96 -13.79 -1.67
CA ALA A 37 17.04 -12.68 -1.69
C ALA A 37 17.62 -11.53 -0.84
N GLU A 38 17.33 -10.29 -1.21
CA GLU A 38 17.81 -9.10 -0.53
C GLU A 38 16.68 -8.49 0.32
N ILE A 39 16.98 -8.11 1.56
CA ILE A 39 16.06 -7.38 2.42
C ILE A 39 16.30 -5.88 2.25
N ARG A 40 15.25 -5.11 2.00
CA ARG A 40 15.30 -3.64 2.04
C ARG A 40 14.37 -3.10 3.10
N VAL A 41 14.85 -2.08 3.80
CA VAL A 41 14.13 -1.42 4.88
C VAL A 41 14.01 0.07 4.55
N GLY A 42 12.78 0.52 4.29
CA GLY A 42 12.47 1.95 4.18
C GLY A 42 12.10 2.54 5.53
N ALA A 43 12.37 3.82 5.78
CA ALA A 43 11.91 4.50 6.98
C ALA A 43 10.47 5.01 6.81
N LEU A 44 9.62 4.84 7.84
CA LEU A 44 8.31 5.46 7.94
C LEU A 44 8.22 6.20 9.27
N GLN A 45 8.08 7.52 9.21
CA GLN A 45 7.74 8.31 10.39
C GLN A 45 6.25 8.16 10.68
N VAL A 46 5.92 7.67 11.87
CA VAL A 46 4.53 7.56 12.33
C VAL A 46 4.13 8.82 13.10
N ARG A 47 2.83 9.03 13.33
CA ARG A 47 2.31 10.25 13.98
C ARG A 47 2.87 10.51 15.39
N SER A 48 3.37 9.48 16.07
CA SER A 48 4.04 9.60 17.36
C SER A 48 5.48 10.12 17.28
N GLU A 49 5.92 10.59 16.10
CA GLU A 49 7.30 10.97 15.77
C GLU A 49 8.30 9.80 15.77
N GLU A 50 7.85 8.60 16.14
CA GLU A 50 8.67 7.42 16.08
C GLU A 50 8.93 6.99 14.62
N ILE A 51 10.13 6.50 14.36
CA ILE A 51 10.51 5.96 13.05
C ILE A 51 10.40 4.43 13.13
N VAL A 52 9.69 3.83 12.18
CA VAL A 52 9.59 2.38 12.01
C VAL A 52 10.13 1.98 10.63
N GLY A 53 10.67 0.77 10.53
CA GLY A 53 11.14 0.17 9.28
C GLY A 53 10.01 -0.50 8.50
N LEU A 54 9.88 -0.15 7.23
CA LEU A 54 9.08 -0.83 6.22
C LEU A 54 9.92 -1.91 5.55
N VAL A 55 9.66 -3.17 5.88
CA VAL A 55 10.50 -4.29 5.46
C VAL A 55 9.91 -5.00 4.24
N ALA A 56 10.72 -5.15 3.20
CA ALA A 56 10.39 -5.92 2.01
C ALA A 56 11.58 -6.79 1.60
N VAL A 57 11.29 -8.00 1.13
CA VAL A 57 12.27 -8.95 0.60
C VAL A 57 12.13 -9.02 -0.91
N PHE A 58 13.24 -8.84 -1.60
CA PHE A 58 13.36 -8.80 -3.06
C PHE A 58 14.09 -10.04 -3.53
N ALA A 59 13.51 -10.77 -4.46
CA ALA A 59 14.15 -11.94 -5.04
C ALA A 59 13.98 -11.94 -6.55
N GLU A 60 15.08 -12.14 -7.27
CA GLU A 60 15.09 -12.15 -8.73
C GLU A 60 14.69 -13.53 -9.27
N SER A 61 13.91 -13.54 -10.36
CA SER A 61 13.55 -14.75 -11.08
C SER A 61 14.74 -15.36 -11.81
N THR A 62 14.60 -16.59 -12.30
CA THR A 62 15.65 -17.28 -13.07
C THR A 62 16.08 -16.55 -14.33
N THR A 63 15.16 -15.83 -14.94
CA THR A 63 15.37 -15.07 -16.17
C THR A 63 15.79 -13.63 -15.91
N ALA A 64 15.85 -13.19 -14.65
CA ALA A 64 15.98 -11.78 -14.24
C ALA A 64 14.90 -10.83 -14.82
N GLU A 65 13.82 -11.39 -15.40
CA GLU A 65 12.72 -10.60 -15.97
C GLU A 65 11.73 -10.14 -14.90
N THR A 66 11.68 -10.83 -13.76
CA THR A 66 10.73 -10.55 -12.67
C THR A 66 11.45 -10.45 -11.34
N ILE A 67 11.12 -9.41 -10.58
CA ILE A 67 11.50 -9.27 -9.17
C ILE A 67 10.26 -9.57 -8.32
N PHE A 68 10.34 -10.63 -7.55
CA PHE A 68 9.33 -10.98 -6.56
C PHE A 68 9.55 -10.13 -5.31
N VAL A 69 8.46 -9.55 -4.80
CA VAL A 69 8.51 -8.72 -3.59
C VAL A 69 7.57 -9.27 -2.53
N VAL A 70 8.13 -9.62 -1.37
CA VAL A 70 7.39 -10.10 -0.21
C VAL A 70 7.49 -9.07 0.90
N LYS A 71 6.36 -8.50 1.33
CA LYS A 71 6.32 -7.54 2.44
C LYS A 71 6.23 -8.28 3.78
N LEU A 72 7.04 -7.83 4.72
CA LEU A 72 6.97 -8.19 6.14
C LEU A 72 6.28 -7.07 6.95
N PRO A 73 5.80 -7.33 8.18
CA PRO A 73 5.27 -6.31 9.07
C PRO A 73 6.27 -5.17 9.26
N SER A 74 5.76 -3.94 9.38
CA SER A 74 6.61 -2.82 9.80
C SER A 74 7.07 -3.05 11.23
N SER A 75 8.34 -2.79 11.51
CA SER A 75 8.94 -3.07 12.81
C SER A 75 9.95 -1.98 13.20
N LYS A 76 10.23 -1.84 14.50
CA LYS A 76 11.42 -1.13 15.00
C LYS A 76 12.58 -2.06 15.29
N GLN A 77 12.28 -3.32 15.59
CA GLN A 77 13.26 -4.28 16.06
C GLN A 77 12.93 -5.68 15.56
N PHE A 78 13.93 -6.52 15.43
CA PHE A 78 13.73 -7.94 15.18
C PHE A 78 14.54 -8.76 16.18
N ARG A 79 14.07 -9.99 16.43
CA ARG A 79 14.75 -10.97 17.26
C ARG A 79 15.38 -12.02 16.36
N ALA A 80 16.60 -12.42 16.67
CA ALA A 80 17.30 -13.46 15.92
C ALA A 80 18.35 -14.15 16.80
N LYS A 81 18.81 -15.32 16.37
CA LYS A 81 19.97 -15.99 16.98
C LYS A 81 21.18 -15.81 16.08
N ARG A 82 22.32 -15.38 16.61
CA ARG A 82 23.59 -15.41 15.87
C ARG A 82 23.99 -16.84 15.55
N GLN A 83 24.68 -17.04 14.43
CA GLN A 83 25.24 -18.35 14.11
C GLN A 83 26.19 -18.80 15.23
N GLY A 84 26.00 -20.03 15.73
CA GLY A 84 26.75 -20.56 16.87
C GLY A 84 26.18 -20.20 18.25
N SER A 85 25.26 -19.23 18.35
CA SER A 85 24.58 -18.89 19.59
C SER A 85 23.23 -19.62 19.74
N GLN A 86 22.87 -19.95 20.98
CA GLN A 86 21.55 -20.46 21.33
C GLN A 86 20.57 -19.37 21.76
N ASP A 87 21.10 -18.24 22.24
CA ASP A 87 20.32 -17.14 22.77
C ASP A 87 19.81 -16.24 21.65
N ALA A 88 18.58 -15.75 21.84
CA ALA A 88 17.98 -14.78 20.94
C ALA A 88 18.36 -13.37 21.38
N GLU A 89 18.93 -12.60 20.46
CA GLU A 89 19.25 -11.19 20.61
C GLU A 89 18.19 -10.32 19.91
N THR A 90 18.07 -9.07 20.35
CA THR A 90 17.22 -8.06 19.70
C THR A 90 18.08 -7.06 18.95
N PHE A 91 17.70 -6.76 17.72
CA PHE A 91 18.42 -5.89 16.81
C PHE A 91 17.53 -4.75 16.34
N ASP A 92 18.15 -3.60 16.05
CA ASP A 92 17.47 -2.50 15.37
C ASP A 92 17.10 -2.89 13.93
N ILE A 93 15.90 -2.50 13.49
CA ILE A 93 15.37 -2.90 12.18
C ILE A 93 16.19 -2.39 11.00
N PHE A 94 16.87 -1.25 11.13
CA PHE A 94 17.63 -0.67 10.03
C PHE A 94 18.93 -1.44 9.75
N ARG A 95 19.42 -2.24 10.71
CA ARG A 95 20.50 -3.20 10.46
C ARG A 95 20.11 -4.32 9.49
N PHE A 96 18.81 -4.47 9.23
CA PHE A 96 18.27 -5.46 8.31
C PHE A 96 18.28 -4.99 6.86
N HIS A 97 18.59 -3.71 6.61
CA HIS A 97 18.76 -3.21 5.25
C HIS A 97 19.98 -3.84 4.58
N GLU A 98 19.82 -4.27 3.33
CA GLU A 98 20.84 -4.93 2.50
C GLU A 98 21.25 -6.32 3.04
N ALA A 99 20.49 -6.86 3.99
CA ALA A 99 20.71 -8.22 4.46
C ALA A 99 20.36 -9.23 3.35
N ILE A 100 21.14 -10.30 3.26
CA ILE A 100 21.00 -11.35 2.26
C ILE A 100 20.42 -12.60 2.93
N ILE A 101 19.37 -13.16 2.34
CA ILE A 101 18.71 -14.39 2.78
C ILE A 101 19.01 -15.50 1.78
N ASP A 102 19.39 -16.69 2.25
CA ASP A 102 19.48 -17.88 1.41
C ASP A 102 18.25 -18.79 1.54
N GLY A 103 18.16 -19.81 0.68
CA GLY A 103 17.06 -20.77 0.70
C GLY A 103 16.97 -21.62 1.98
N SER A 104 17.97 -21.59 2.86
CA SER A 104 17.95 -22.29 4.16
C SER A 104 17.36 -21.44 5.29
N GLY A 105 17.18 -20.14 5.07
CA GLY A 105 16.77 -19.20 6.11
C GLY A 105 17.91 -18.65 6.95
N ALA A 106 19.15 -18.85 6.52
CA ALA A 106 20.26 -18.08 7.04
C ALA A 106 20.18 -16.65 6.50
N VAL A 107 20.45 -15.68 7.36
CA VAL A 107 20.48 -14.27 7.00
C VAL A 107 21.86 -13.70 7.30
N GLU A 108 22.49 -13.07 6.33
CA GLU A 108 23.74 -12.35 6.49
C GLU A 108 23.47 -10.84 6.43
N LEU A 109 23.76 -10.13 7.52
CA LEU A 109 23.65 -8.66 7.56
C LEU A 109 24.79 -8.02 6.76
N ALA A 110 24.65 -6.73 6.42
CA ALA A 110 25.68 -5.97 5.69
C ALA A 110 27.04 -5.91 6.42
N ASP A 111 27.06 -6.07 7.75
CA ASP A 111 28.30 -6.15 8.54
C ASP A 111 28.91 -7.56 8.61
N GLY A 112 28.38 -8.53 7.86
CA GLY A 112 28.79 -9.93 7.85
C GLY A 112 28.23 -10.77 9.00
N THR A 113 27.43 -10.19 9.90
CA THR A 113 26.79 -10.95 10.98
C THR A 113 25.81 -11.96 10.39
N ARG A 114 26.02 -13.24 10.71
CA ARG A 114 25.12 -14.33 10.32
C ARG A 114 24.10 -14.65 11.40
N LEU A 115 22.84 -14.70 10.99
CA LEU A 115 21.67 -14.87 11.83
C LEU A 115 20.79 -16.04 11.35
N ARG A 116 20.02 -16.59 12.28
CA ARG A 116 18.97 -17.59 12.05
C ARG A 116 17.77 -17.32 12.94
N ALA A 117 16.64 -17.98 12.64
CA ALA A 117 15.39 -17.86 13.40
C ALA A 117 14.97 -16.40 13.58
N VAL A 118 14.99 -15.64 12.48
CA VAL A 118 14.68 -14.21 12.49
C VAL A 118 13.17 -13.98 12.56
N GLU A 119 12.73 -13.22 13.55
CA GLU A 119 11.33 -12.85 13.81
C GLU A 119 11.20 -11.34 14.02
N LEU A 120 10.26 -10.70 13.34
CA LEU A 120 9.96 -9.27 13.47
C LEU A 120 8.84 -9.06 14.49
N ALA A 121 9.03 -8.09 15.38
CA ALA A 121 7.99 -7.60 16.27
C ALA A 121 7.18 -6.47 15.60
N PRO A 122 5.91 -6.66 15.21
CA PRO A 122 5.16 -5.62 14.51
C PRO A 122 5.05 -4.34 15.35
N ALA A 123 5.57 -3.22 14.83
CA ALA A 123 5.55 -1.92 15.51
C ALA A 123 4.25 -1.14 15.28
N LEU A 124 3.45 -1.55 14.30
CA LEU A 124 2.15 -0.97 14.01
C LEU A 124 1.09 -2.06 14.11
N PRO A 125 -0.04 -1.82 14.82
CA PRO A 125 -1.19 -2.71 14.71
C PRO A 125 -1.56 -2.83 13.23
N TRP A 126 -2.05 -3.99 12.81
CA TRP A 126 -2.38 -4.29 11.40
C TRP A 126 -3.24 -3.20 10.73
N SER A 127 -4.09 -2.51 11.51
CA SER A 127 -4.90 -1.37 11.06
C SER A 127 -4.08 -0.16 10.60
N ALA A 128 -2.85 0.01 11.06
CA ALA A 128 -1.95 1.11 10.73
C ALA A 128 -0.85 0.75 9.70
N SER A 129 -0.46 -0.53 9.59
CA SER A 129 0.53 -1.01 8.62
C SER A 129 -0.06 -1.43 7.28
N MET A 130 -1.36 -1.76 7.24
CA MET A 130 -2.14 -1.52 6.04
C MET A 130 -2.33 -0.01 5.94
N HIS A 131 -1.96 0.58 4.80
CA HIS A 131 -2.87 1.54 4.21
C HIS A 131 -4.20 0.79 4.01
N ARG A 132 -5.01 0.59 5.09
CA ARG A 132 -6.45 0.45 4.92
C ARG A 132 -6.80 1.78 4.33
N ASN A 133 -6.86 1.79 2.99
CA ASN A 133 -6.93 2.99 2.19
C ASN A 133 -7.90 3.92 2.90
N ARG A 134 -7.37 4.99 3.48
CA ARG A 134 -8.18 6.08 4.03
C ARG A 134 -8.75 6.88 2.86
N MET A 135 -9.07 6.19 1.76
CA MET A 135 -9.72 6.76 0.62
C MET A 135 -11.11 7.08 1.11
N SER A 136 -11.33 8.36 1.32
CA SER A 136 -12.65 8.89 1.64
C SER A 136 -13.62 8.49 0.52
N LEU A 137 -14.92 8.47 0.83
CA LEU A 137 -15.93 8.22 -0.20
C LEU A 137 -15.82 9.25 -1.34
N GLU A 138 -15.44 10.48 -1.00
CA GLU A 138 -15.15 11.57 -1.92
C GLU A 138 -13.97 11.27 -2.85
N GLU A 139 -12.85 10.75 -2.35
CA GLU A 139 -11.70 10.37 -3.18
C GLU A 139 -12.02 9.17 -4.08
N LEU A 140 -12.70 8.15 -3.54
CA LEU A 140 -13.14 7.01 -4.34
C LEU A 140 -14.05 7.47 -5.49
N ALA A 141 -14.99 8.37 -5.21
CA ALA A 141 -15.91 8.89 -6.22
C ALA A 141 -15.15 9.54 -7.39
N VAL A 142 -14.09 10.28 -7.08
CA VAL A 142 -13.27 10.95 -8.09
C VAL A 142 -12.36 9.96 -8.83
N ASP A 143 -11.76 8.99 -8.14
CA ASP A 143 -10.94 7.96 -8.79
C ASP A 143 -11.76 7.11 -9.76
N LEU A 144 -12.96 6.67 -9.37
CA LEU A 144 -13.87 5.96 -10.26
C LEU A 144 -14.29 6.80 -11.46
N LEU A 145 -14.47 8.11 -11.30
CA LEU A 145 -14.77 8.99 -12.42
C LEU A 145 -13.63 8.98 -13.43
N PHE A 146 -12.39 9.19 -12.99
CA PHE A 146 -11.24 9.20 -13.89
C PHE A 146 -10.99 7.83 -14.53
N GLU A 147 -11.23 6.74 -13.80
CA GLU A 147 -11.21 5.39 -14.35
C GLU A 147 -12.21 5.24 -15.51
N THR A 148 -13.44 5.77 -15.37
CA THR A 148 -14.43 5.76 -16.47
C THR A 148 -14.04 6.61 -17.67
N LEU A 149 -13.11 7.55 -17.49
CA LEU A 149 -12.53 8.39 -18.54
C LEU A 149 -11.24 7.78 -19.14
N GLY A 150 -10.79 6.63 -18.63
CA GLY A 150 -9.52 6.01 -19.06
C GLY A 150 -8.29 6.77 -18.56
N GLU A 151 -8.42 7.57 -17.50
CA GLU A 151 -7.37 8.44 -16.97
C GLU A 151 -7.07 8.12 -15.49
N HIS A 152 -5.95 8.66 -14.98
CA HIS A 152 -5.58 8.60 -13.56
C HIS A 152 -5.00 9.94 -13.11
N ARG A 153 -5.21 10.28 -11.83
CA ARG A 153 -4.89 11.61 -11.27
C ARG A 153 -3.48 11.76 -10.71
N TYR A 154 -2.85 10.67 -10.29
CA TYR A 154 -1.58 10.72 -9.56
C TYR A 154 -0.40 10.99 -10.50
N ASN A 155 0.66 11.63 -9.98
CA ASN A 155 1.94 11.88 -10.68
C ASN A 155 1.80 12.69 -11.99
N ARG A 156 1.03 13.79 -11.96
CA ARG A 156 0.78 14.67 -13.11
C ARG A 156 1.43 16.04 -12.95
N SER A 157 1.82 16.65 -14.07
CA SER A 157 2.24 18.06 -14.11
C SER A 157 1.03 19.00 -13.91
N PRO A 158 1.25 20.28 -13.57
CA PRO A 158 0.17 21.26 -13.47
C PRO A 158 -0.70 21.35 -14.74
N GLU A 159 -0.09 21.34 -15.93
CA GLU A 159 -0.78 21.40 -17.22
C GLU A 159 -1.62 20.16 -17.48
N GLU A 160 -1.12 18.98 -17.07
CA GLU A 160 -1.88 17.74 -17.14
C GLU A 160 -3.10 17.76 -16.21
N TYR A 161 -2.99 18.38 -15.02
CA TYR A 161 -4.13 18.54 -14.12
C TYR A 161 -5.23 19.43 -14.73
N GLU A 162 -4.86 20.52 -15.40
CA GLU A 162 -5.81 21.38 -16.12
C GLU A 162 -6.51 20.62 -17.26
N ARG A 163 -5.75 19.83 -18.03
CA ARG A 163 -6.32 18.95 -19.06
C ARG A 163 -7.31 17.97 -18.43
N LEU A 164 -6.95 17.31 -17.33
CA LEU A 164 -7.85 16.39 -16.61
C LEU A 164 -9.13 17.09 -16.15
N ALA A 165 -9.03 18.33 -15.64
CA ALA A 165 -10.19 19.11 -15.24
C ALA A 165 -11.15 19.37 -16.41
N SER A 166 -10.63 19.63 -17.62
CA SER A 166 -11.46 19.84 -18.82
C SER A 166 -12.20 18.58 -19.31
N LEU A 167 -11.76 17.38 -18.91
CA LEU A 167 -12.41 16.12 -19.29
C LEU A 167 -13.63 15.81 -18.42
N ILE A 168 -13.80 16.50 -17.28
CA ILE A 168 -14.86 16.21 -16.33
C ILE A 168 -16.20 16.67 -16.91
N PRO A 169 -17.15 15.75 -17.16
CA PRO A 169 -18.44 16.14 -17.72
C PRO A 169 -19.30 16.86 -16.68
N HIS A 170 -20.50 17.29 -17.11
CA HIS A 170 -21.45 17.90 -16.18
C HIS A 170 -21.74 16.95 -14.99
N LEU A 171 -21.92 17.51 -13.79
CA LEU A 171 -21.98 16.73 -12.54
C LEU A 171 -22.99 15.57 -12.57
N LYS A 172 -24.13 15.77 -13.24
CA LYS A 172 -25.17 14.74 -13.40
C LYS A 172 -24.66 13.52 -14.19
N GLU A 173 -23.92 13.78 -15.27
CA GLU A 173 -23.33 12.73 -16.10
C GLU A 173 -22.15 12.07 -15.40
N ALA A 174 -21.27 12.85 -14.77
CA ALA A 174 -20.16 12.33 -13.97
C ALA A 174 -20.67 11.40 -12.87
N HIS A 175 -21.72 11.81 -12.15
CA HIS A 175 -22.37 11.02 -11.12
C HIS A 175 -22.99 9.73 -11.66
N TYR A 176 -23.66 9.79 -12.82
CA TYR A 176 -24.19 8.61 -13.50
C TYR A 176 -23.07 7.61 -13.82
N ARG A 177 -21.97 8.05 -14.46
CA ARG A 177 -20.83 7.19 -14.82
C ARG A 177 -20.21 6.50 -13.61
N VAL A 178 -20.03 7.24 -12.50
CA VAL A 178 -19.48 6.64 -11.26
C VAL A 178 -20.39 5.57 -10.69
N ASN A 179 -21.70 5.80 -10.63
CA ASN A 179 -22.64 4.80 -10.13
C ASN A 179 -22.76 3.58 -11.06
N GLU A 180 -22.71 3.79 -12.38
CA GLU A 180 -22.66 2.70 -13.35
C GLU A 180 -21.39 1.85 -13.15
N ARG A 181 -20.24 2.49 -12.89
CA ARG A 181 -18.99 1.78 -12.59
C ARG A 181 -19.07 0.98 -11.29
N LEU A 182 -19.63 1.56 -10.22
CA LEU A 182 -19.86 0.85 -8.95
C LEU A 182 -20.72 -0.41 -9.14
N GLU A 183 -21.80 -0.29 -9.92
CA GLU A 183 -22.66 -1.43 -10.24
C GLU A 183 -21.92 -2.52 -11.02
N GLN A 184 -21.08 -2.14 -11.99
CA GLN A 184 -20.24 -3.09 -12.73
C GLN A 184 -19.24 -3.82 -11.81
N LEU A 185 -18.57 -3.10 -10.90
CA LEU A 185 -17.64 -3.70 -9.95
C LEU A 185 -18.35 -4.70 -9.03
N GLN A 186 -19.57 -4.35 -8.60
CA GLN A 186 -20.38 -5.23 -7.76
C GLN A 186 -20.82 -6.50 -8.50
N LYS A 187 -21.34 -6.37 -9.73
CA LYS A 187 -21.74 -7.52 -10.56
C LYS A 187 -20.59 -8.49 -10.84
N LYS A 188 -19.37 -7.95 -10.97
CA LYS A 188 -18.15 -8.75 -11.23
C LYS A 188 -17.48 -9.29 -9.97
N GLY A 189 -17.91 -8.87 -8.77
CA GLY A 189 -17.20 -9.17 -7.52
C GLY A 189 -15.78 -8.57 -7.47
N GLN A 190 -15.50 -7.55 -8.29
CA GLN A 190 -14.18 -6.92 -8.44
C GLN A 190 -14.06 -5.65 -7.58
N GLN A 191 -14.66 -5.65 -6.39
CA GLN A 191 -14.58 -4.51 -5.50
C GLN A 191 -13.10 -4.32 -5.10
N PRO A 192 -12.50 -3.14 -5.31
CA PRO A 192 -11.10 -2.91 -4.98
C PRO A 192 -10.84 -2.99 -3.47
N TYR A 193 -11.89 -2.77 -2.67
CA TYR A 193 -11.86 -2.80 -1.21
C TYR A 193 -13.11 -3.50 -0.68
N SER A 194 -12.98 -4.21 0.45
CA SER A 194 -14.13 -4.77 1.17
C SER A 194 -14.91 -3.72 1.95
N GLU A 195 -14.22 -2.70 2.47
CA GLU A 195 -14.79 -1.64 3.30
C GLU A 195 -14.17 -0.28 2.94
N ILE A 196 -14.93 0.80 3.15
CA ILE A 196 -14.49 2.20 3.07
C ILE A 196 -14.41 2.79 4.46
N CYS A 197 -13.34 3.55 4.71
CA CYS A 197 -13.16 4.31 5.94
C CYS A 197 -13.89 5.66 5.84
N TYR A 198 -14.80 5.91 6.79
CA TYR A 198 -15.39 7.21 7.07
C TYR A 198 -14.74 7.81 8.31
N PHE A 199 -14.15 8.98 8.12
CA PHE A 199 -13.62 9.78 9.21
C PHE A 199 -13.75 11.25 8.86
N LYS A 200 -14.52 11.99 9.65
CA LYS A 200 -14.76 13.43 9.49
C LYS A 200 -14.18 14.20 10.67
N ALA A 201 -13.95 15.49 10.47
CA ALA A 201 -13.56 16.37 11.56
C ALA A 201 -14.57 16.27 12.72
N GLY A 202 -14.08 15.98 13.91
CA GLY A 202 -14.89 15.74 15.11
C GLY A 202 -15.21 14.26 15.39
N ASP A 203 -14.97 13.33 14.46
CA ASP A 203 -15.06 11.91 14.76
C ASP A 203 -13.89 11.48 15.68
N VAL A 204 -14.19 10.69 16.71
CA VAL A 204 -13.18 10.16 17.66
C VAL A 204 -12.58 8.85 17.16
N VAL A 205 -13.36 8.07 16.40
CA VAL A 205 -12.95 6.77 15.86
C VAL A 205 -13.35 6.64 14.38
N PRO A 206 -12.51 6.02 13.53
CA PRO A 206 -12.87 5.73 12.14
C PRO A 206 -13.99 4.69 12.08
N ARG A 207 -14.95 4.91 11.19
CA ARG A 207 -16.03 3.98 10.90
C ARG A 207 -15.76 3.29 9.57
N TYR A 208 -15.79 1.96 9.56
CA TYR A 208 -15.68 1.18 8.33
C TYR A 208 -17.06 0.72 7.91
N VAL A 209 -17.41 0.94 6.65
CA VAL A 209 -18.68 0.50 6.06
C VAL A 209 -18.41 -0.32 4.81
N PRO A 210 -19.32 -1.24 4.41
CA PRO A 210 -19.16 -2.01 3.19
C PRO A 210 -18.94 -1.13 1.96
N PHE A 211 -18.23 -1.67 0.96
CA PHE A 211 -18.04 -0.99 -0.32
C PHE A 211 -19.39 -0.51 -0.90
N PRO A 212 -19.51 0.77 -1.28
CA PRO A 212 -20.78 1.39 -1.64
C PRO A 212 -21.28 0.83 -2.97
N THR A 213 -22.59 0.59 -3.03
CA THR A 213 -23.25 0.23 -4.30
C THR A 213 -23.63 1.45 -5.11
N LYS A 214 -23.82 2.60 -4.43
CA LYS A 214 -24.13 3.91 -5.00
C LYS A 214 -23.53 5.00 -4.14
N ILE A 215 -23.23 6.13 -4.77
CA ILE A 215 -22.87 7.38 -4.11
C ILE A 215 -23.84 8.50 -4.49
N SER A 216 -23.85 9.57 -3.70
CA SER A 216 -24.63 10.78 -4.01
C SER A 216 -23.86 11.71 -4.94
N ALA A 217 -24.58 12.53 -5.71
CA ALA A 217 -23.96 13.60 -6.51
C ALA A 217 -23.23 14.64 -5.64
N GLU A 218 -23.66 14.79 -4.38
CA GLU A 218 -23.03 15.69 -3.41
C GLU A 218 -21.65 15.16 -2.97
N THR A 219 -21.52 13.85 -2.76
CA THR A 219 -20.23 13.21 -2.46
C THR A 219 -19.24 13.48 -3.59
N LEU A 220 -19.63 13.22 -4.84
CA LEU A 220 -18.76 13.48 -6.00
C LEU A 220 -18.41 14.97 -6.10
N ARG A 221 -19.38 15.87 -5.90
CA ARG A 221 -19.14 17.31 -5.88
C ARG A 221 -18.11 17.70 -4.84
N LYS A 222 -18.22 17.19 -3.61
CA LYS A 222 -17.28 17.47 -2.52
C LYS A 222 -15.88 16.96 -2.85
N GLY A 223 -15.76 15.76 -3.41
CA GLY A 223 -14.48 15.23 -3.87
C GLY A 223 -13.84 16.10 -4.94
N LEU A 224 -14.60 16.51 -5.96
CA LEU A 224 -14.11 17.40 -7.02
C LEU A 224 -13.67 18.77 -6.47
N ILE A 225 -14.38 19.33 -5.48
CA ILE A 225 -13.99 20.58 -4.84
C ILE A 225 -12.72 20.41 -4.00
N ALA A 226 -12.68 19.38 -3.15
CA ALA A 226 -11.55 19.12 -2.26
C ALA A 226 -10.24 18.88 -3.02
N LEU A 227 -10.33 18.29 -4.22
CA LEU A 227 -9.21 17.99 -5.08
C LEU A 227 -8.92 19.07 -6.14
N GLY A 228 -9.59 20.23 -6.06
CA GLY A 228 -9.32 21.38 -6.94
C GLY A 228 -9.87 21.28 -8.37
N PHE A 229 -10.63 20.24 -8.71
CA PHE A 229 -11.24 20.05 -10.03
C PHE A 229 -12.53 20.85 -10.25
N ARG A 230 -13.07 21.47 -9.19
CA ARG A 230 -14.29 22.28 -9.28
C ARG A 230 -14.28 23.40 -8.26
N ALA A 231 -14.63 24.62 -8.69
CA ALA A 231 -14.77 25.74 -7.77
C ALA A 231 -15.95 25.55 -6.80
N PRO A 232 -15.78 25.87 -5.50
CA PRO A 232 -16.88 25.91 -4.55
C PRO A 232 -17.91 26.98 -4.92
N LYS A 233 -19.18 26.75 -4.54
CA LYS A 233 -20.29 27.67 -4.87
C LYS A 233 -20.10 29.10 -4.34
N TRP A 234 -19.47 29.26 -3.17
CA TRP A 234 -19.29 30.57 -2.53
C TRP A 234 -18.27 31.47 -3.25
N GLN A 235 -17.34 30.90 -4.02
CA GLN A 235 -16.39 31.70 -4.82
C GLN A 235 -17.06 32.43 -6.00
N LYS A 236 -18.24 32.00 -6.45
CA LYS A 236 -18.94 32.66 -7.56
C LYS A 236 -19.48 34.05 -7.21
N HIS A 237 -19.60 34.39 -5.93
CA HIS A 237 -20.19 35.63 -5.47
C HIS A 237 -19.19 36.78 -5.22
N HIS A 238 -17.88 36.54 -5.39
CA HIS A 238 -16.84 37.54 -5.11
C HIS A 238 -16.16 38.13 -6.36
N LEU A 239 -16.64 37.80 -7.57
CA LEU A 239 -16.06 38.26 -8.84
C LEU A 239 -17.04 39.11 -9.68
N THR A 240 -18.00 39.77 -9.01
CA THR A 240 -18.87 40.78 -9.64
C THR A 240 -18.58 42.12 -8.96
N ILE A 241 -17.51 42.78 -9.40
CA ILE A 241 -17.27 44.21 -9.21
C ILE A 241 -17.06 44.80 -10.60
#